data_AF-A0A9E5NFN4-F1
#
_entry.id   AF-A0A9E5NFN4-F1
#
_cell.length_a   1.000
_cell.length_b   1.000
_cell.length_c   1.000
_cell.angle_alpha   90.00
_cell.angle_beta   90.00
_cell.angle_gamma   90.00
#
_symmetry.space_group_name_H-M   'P 1'
#
loop_
_entity.id
_entity.type
_entity.pdbx_description
1 polymer ?
#
loop_
_entity_poly.entity_id
_entity_poly.type
_entity_poly.pdbx_seq_one_letter_code
_entity_poly.pdbx_strand_id
1 'polypeptide(L)' 'EAGLAKFGDGPRAIELMHEIRKGTPLGQVLGCGAATTGKVFGVVRVPGVKGQNMPAYEPRAVKGIGVVYA' A
#
# COMPACT_ATOMS: atom_id res chain seq x y z
N GLU A 1 -3.60 8.75 4.55
CA GLU A 1 -5.03 8.91 4.90
C GLU A 1 -5.40 8.19 6.20
N ALA A 2 -5.02 6.93 6.42
CA ALA A 2 -5.36 6.15 7.64
C ALA A 2 -4.73 6.58 8.99
N GLY A 3 -4.00 7.69 9.08
CA GLY A 3 -3.46 8.22 10.34
C GLY A 3 -2.33 7.42 11.04
N LEU A 4 -1.88 6.30 10.48
CA LEU A 4 -0.90 5.40 11.12
C LEU A 4 0.55 5.92 11.12
N ALA A 5 0.90 6.72 10.12
CA ALA A 5 2.21 7.35 9.93
C ALA A 5 2.08 8.60 9.06
N LYS A 6 3.00 9.56 9.23
CA LYS A 6 3.12 10.71 8.33
C LYS A 6 4.00 10.36 7.13
N PHE A 7 3.75 11.00 5.99
CA PHE A 7 4.63 10.85 4.83
C PHE A 7 6.03 11.38 5.17
N GLY A 8 7.07 10.61 4.84
CA GLY A 8 8.46 10.91 5.19
C GLY A 8 8.90 10.42 6.58
N ASP A 9 8.01 9.83 7.38
CA ASP A 9 8.36 9.26 8.69
C ASP A 9 8.98 7.86 8.55
N GLY A 10 10.29 7.85 8.29
CA GLY A 10 11.08 6.62 8.13
C GLY A 10 11.07 5.70 9.36
N PRO A 11 11.33 6.21 10.58
CA PRO A 11 11.29 5.40 11.80
C PRO A 11 9.93 4.71 11.99
N ARG A 12 8.82 5.45 11.82
CA ARG A 12 7.48 4.87 11.96
C ARG A 12 7.20 3.81 10.90
N ALA A 13 7.67 4.00 9.67
CA ALA A 13 7.52 3.01 8.62
C ALA A 13 8.22 1.68 8.97
N ILE A 14 9.42 1.74 9.56
CA ILE A 14 10.16 0.54 10.02
C ILE A 14 9.42 -0.17 11.16
N GLU A 15 8.88 0.57 12.12
CA GLU A 15 8.06 -0.02 13.19
C GLU A 15 6.85 -0.78 12.64
N LEU A 16 6.13 -0.20 11.67
CA LEU A 16 4.98 -0.86 11.02
C LEU A 16 5.39 -2.15 10.30
N MET A 17 6.60 -2.22 9.72
CA MET A 17 7.13 -3.46 9.15
C MET A 17 7.39 -4.52 10.22
N HIS A 18 7.84 -4.13 11.41
CA HIS A 18 7.99 -5.05 12.53
C HIS A 18 6.65 -5.56 13.06
N GLU A 19 5.58 -4.76 13.01
CA GLU A 19 4.23 -5.20 13.36
C GLU A 19 3.74 -6.34 12.46
N ILE A 20 4.06 -6.29 11.15
CA ILE A 20 3.80 -7.39 10.22
C ILE A 20 4.49 -8.67 10.70
N ARG A 21 5.79 -8.58 11.05
CA ARG A 21 6.56 -9.73 11.55
C ARG A 21 6.00 -10.30 12.87
N LYS A 22 5.53 -9.43 13.76
CA LYS A 22 4.93 -9.83 15.04
C LYS A 22 3.53 -10.44 14.89
N GLY A 23 2.87 -10.26 13.75
CA GLY A 23 1.53 -10.76 13.51
C GLY A 23 0.46 -10.05 14.34
N THR A 24 0.67 -8.79 14.73
CA THR A 24 -0.34 -8.00 15.42
C THR A 24 -1.56 -7.77 14.51
N PRO A 25 -2.75 -7.43 15.02
CA PRO A 25 -3.91 -7.17 14.16
C PRO A 25 -3.64 -6.13 13.07
N LEU A 26 -2.91 -5.07 13.41
CA LEU A 26 -2.43 -4.08 12.45
C LEU A 26 -1.44 -4.70 11.45
N GLY A 27 -0.47 -5.46 11.93
CA GLY A 27 0.52 -6.15 11.09
C GLY A 27 -0.11 -7.14 10.10
N GLN A 28 -1.15 -7.86 10.51
CA GLN A 28 -1.89 -8.77 9.63
C GLN A 28 -2.57 -8.01 8.50
N VAL A 29 -3.26 -6.90 8.81
CA VAL A 29 -3.89 -6.04 7.80
C VAL A 29 -2.86 -5.51 6.80
N LEU A 30 -1.73 -4.99 7.30
CA LEU A 30 -0.63 -4.51 6.46
C LEU A 30 0.00 -5.62 5.60
N GLY A 31 0.15 -6.82 6.18
CA GLY A 31 0.67 -8.00 5.49
C GLY A 31 -0.22 -8.50 4.34
N CYS A 32 -1.52 -8.19 4.37
CA CYS A 32 -2.45 -8.49 3.26
C CYS A 32 -2.32 -7.54 2.05
N GLY A 33 -1.33 -6.64 2.05
CA GLY A 33 -1.04 -5.72 0.95
C GLY A 33 -1.86 -4.43 0.97
N ALA A 34 -1.48 -3.46 0.13
CA ALA A 34 -2.02 -2.11 0.19
C ALA A 34 -3.50 -2.06 -0.24
N ALA A 35 -3.92 -2.88 -1.21
CA ALA A 35 -5.32 -2.95 -1.65
C ALA A 35 -6.25 -3.40 -0.50
N THR A 36 -5.87 -4.42 0.25
CA THR A 36 -6.65 -4.91 1.40
C THR A 36 -6.58 -3.92 2.55
N THR A 37 -5.39 -3.40 2.86
CA THR A 37 -5.18 -2.37 3.88
C THR A 37 -6.09 -1.18 3.64
N GLY A 38 -6.15 -0.68 2.40
CA GLY A 38 -7.01 0.46 2.07
C GLY A 38 -8.49 0.19 2.32
N LYS A 39 -8.98 -1.00 1.94
CA LYS A 39 -10.37 -1.40 2.24
C LYS A 39 -10.66 -1.43 3.74
N VAL A 40 -9.76 -2.00 4.54
CA VAL A 40 -9.92 -2.09 6.01
C VAL A 40 -9.98 -0.69 6.65
N PHE A 41 -9.15 0.24 6.17
CA PHE A 41 -9.10 1.60 6.70
C PHE A 41 -10.03 2.61 5.97
N GLY A 42 -10.86 2.16 5.03
CA GLY A 42 -11.73 3.06 4.25
C GLY A 42 -11.00 4.03 3.32
N VAL A 43 -9.75 3.74 2.96
CA VAL A 43 -8.94 4.52 2.02
C VAL A 43 -9.31 4.12 0.59
N VAL A 44 -9.95 5.03 -0.13
CA VAL A 44 -10.45 4.80 -1.50
C VAL A 44 -9.39 5.03 -2.59
N ARG A 45 -8.31 5.74 -2.25
CA ARG A 45 -7.20 6.07 -3.17
C ARG A 45 -6.01 5.15 -2.93
N VAL A 46 -6.09 3.92 -3.42
CA VAL A 46 -4.97 2.98 -3.40
C VAL A 46 -4.51 2.67 -4.84
N PRO A 47 -3.24 2.91 -5.19
CA PRO A 47 -2.73 2.57 -6.51
C PRO A 47 -2.56 1.05 -6.64
N GLY A 48 -3.46 0.42 -7.38
CA GLY A 48 -3.41 -1.01 -7.69
C GLY A 48 -4.34 -1.42 -8.82
N VAL A 49 -4.05 -2.57 -9.43
CA VAL A 49 -4.89 -3.21 -10.46
C VAL A 49 -5.20 -4.64 -10.04
N LYS A 50 -6.47 -5.04 -10.10
CA LYS A 50 -6.94 -6.39 -9.72
C LYS A 50 -6.47 -6.86 -8.33
N GLY A 51 -6.29 -5.92 -7.39
CA GLY A 51 -5.84 -6.20 -6.03
C GLY A 51 -4.31 -6.27 -5.86
N GLN A 52 -3.53 -6.13 -6.93
CA GLN A 52 -2.07 -6.04 -6.86
C GLN A 52 -1.61 -4.59 -6.82
N ASN A 53 -0.54 -4.31 -6.07
CA ASN A 53 0.02 -2.97 -5.95
C ASN A 53 0.70 -2.54 -7.26
N MET A 54 0.59 -1.26 -7.62
CA MET A 54 1.31 -0.71 -8.77
C MET A 54 2.83 -0.77 -8.55
N PRO A 55 3.62 -1.09 -9.59
CA PRO A 55 5.07 -1.00 -9.54
C PRO A 55 5.53 0.47 -9.53
N ALA A 56 6.83 0.69 -9.30
CA ALA A 56 7.43 2.02 -9.18
C ALA A 56 7.64 2.75 -10.53
N TYR A 57 6.66 2.66 -11.45
CA TYR A 57 6.64 3.39 -12.72
C TYR A 57 5.34 4.18 -12.86
N GLU A 58 5.46 5.43 -13.33
CA GLU A 58 4.32 6.32 -13.54
C GLU A 58 3.65 6.05 -14.89
N PRO A 59 2.46 5.38 -14.94
CA PRO A 59 1.82 5.01 -16.21
C PRO A 59 1.31 6.21 -17.00
N ARG A 60 1.11 7.38 -16.38
CA ARG A 60 0.67 8.60 -17.09
C ARG A 60 1.69 9.09 -18.10
N ALA A 61 2.99 8.83 -17.86
CA ALA A 61 4.06 9.22 -18.76
C ALA A 61 4.20 8.30 -19.97
N VAL A 62 3.78 7.03 -19.86
CA VAL A 62 3.95 6.01 -20.89
C VAL A 62 2.67 5.20 -21.03
N LYS A 63 1.82 5.56 -22.00
CA LYS A 63 0.50 4.93 -22.20
C LYS A 63 0.57 3.40 -22.34
N GLY A 64 1.60 2.88 -23.00
CA GLY A 64 1.79 1.43 -23.16
C GLY A 64 1.94 0.68 -21.84
N ILE A 65 2.60 1.30 -20.85
CA ILE A 65 2.73 0.73 -19.50
C ILE A 65 1.36 0.61 -18.83
N GLY A 66 0.54 1.66 -18.91
CA GLY A 66 -0.82 1.64 -18.35
C GLY A 66 -1.70 0.54 -18.94
N VAL A 67 -1.61 0.31 -20.26
CA VAL A 67 -2.37 -0.76 -20.93
C VAL A 67 -1.92 -2.15 -20.47
N VAL A 68 -0.62 -2.38 -20.29
CA VAL A 68 -0.09 -3.69 -19.86
C VAL A 68 -0.40 -3.99 -18.40
N TYR A 69 -0.56 -2.98 -17.55
CA TYR A 69 -0.94 -3.19 -16.15
C TYR A 69 -2.42 -3.56 -15.94
N ALA A 70 -3.29 -3.23 -16.89
CA ALA A 70 -4.76 -3.33 -16.76
C ALA A 70 -5.32 -4.76 -16.63
#